data_AF-A0A354SML8-F1
#
_entry.id   AF-A0A354SML8-F1
#
_cell.length_a   1.000
_cell.length_b   1.000
_cell.length_c   1.000
_cell.angle_alpha   90.00
_cell.angle_beta   90.00
_cell.angle_gamma   90.00
#
_symmetry.space_group_name_H-M   'P 1'
#
loop_
_entity.id
_entity.type
_entity.pdbx_description
1 polymer ?
#
loop_
_entity_poly.entity_id
_entity_poly.type
_entity_poly.pdbx_seq_one_letter_code
_entity_poly.pdbx_strand_id
1 'polypeptide(L)'
;MQSSHKFNLADVWISCSIAFLLWGVMFSKWTSPYIDFWDCMLRVCIVLSFWASIKGVKWWKEVVPISFSQIAIGTGLAILMWGIFWVGDKVSSFIFPFERAQVESIYSLKEGGNVLWIGLSLFFVIGPTEEIFWRSYVQRKLMFRYGRNAGFILATLIYTGIHLFSFNFMLIMSALVLGIVWGLFYRFFPQYLFALILSHALWDTLSFCVFPF
;
A
#
# COMPACT_ATOMS: atom_id res chain seq x y z
N MET A 1 4.52 -2.58 -32.81
CA MET A 1 5.79 -1.97 -32.35
C MET A 1 5.55 -1.22 -31.04
N GLN A 2 5.91 -1.81 -29.90
CA GLN A 2 5.81 -1.13 -28.60
C GLN A 2 7.05 -0.26 -28.39
N SER A 3 6.85 1.02 -28.11
CA SER A 3 7.92 1.98 -27.83
C SER A 3 8.80 1.48 -26.67
N SER A 4 10.06 1.27 -26.97
CA SER A 4 11.14 0.84 -26.08
C SER A 4 11.56 1.96 -25.11
N HIS A 5 10.67 2.35 -24.19
CA HIS A 5 11.18 2.94 -22.94
C HIS A 5 12.02 1.86 -22.27
N LYS A 6 13.35 1.98 -22.42
CA LYS A 6 14.32 1.01 -21.90
C LYS A 6 14.01 0.80 -20.42
N PHE A 7 13.63 -0.43 -20.10
CA PHE A 7 13.46 -0.89 -18.73
C PHE A 7 14.77 -0.65 -17.97
N ASN A 8 14.79 0.38 -17.10
CA ASN A 8 15.93 0.64 -16.24
C ASN A 8 15.62 0.14 -14.82
N LEU A 9 16.35 -0.88 -14.39
CA LEU A 9 16.22 -1.46 -13.06
C LEU A 9 16.77 -0.54 -11.97
N ALA A 10 17.76 0.30 -12.29
CA ALA A 10 18.30 1.28 -11.34
C ALA A 10 17.20 2.26 -10.91
N ASP A 11 16.30 2.65 -11.82
CA ASP A 11 15.16 3.51 -11.48
C ASP A 11 14.22 2.86 -10.46
N VAL A 12 14.08 1.52 -10.45
CA VAL A 12 13.26 0.82 -9.45
C VAL A 12 13.93 0.89 -8.08
N TRP A 13 15.22 0.59 -8.03
CA TRP A 13 15.97 0.62 -6.77
C TRP A 13 16.05 2.03 -6.19
N ILE A 14 16.30 3.05 -7.02
CA ILE A 14 16.26 4.46 -6.60
C ILE A 14 14.89 4.80 -6.02
N SER A 15 13.81 4.42 -6.71
CA SER A 15 12.45 4.63 -6.20
C SER A 15 12.19 3.94 -4.87
N CYS A 16 12.61 2.68 -4.71
CA CYS A 16 12.46 1.95 -3.46
C CYS A 16 13.29 2.58 -2.32
N SER A 17 14.51 3.06 -2.62
CA SER A 17 15.34 3.77 -1.64
C SER A 17 14.72 5.11 -1.23
N ILE A 18 14.18 5.87 -2.18
CA ILE A 18 13.44 7.11 -1.88
C ILE A 18 12.22 6.80 -1.03
N ALA A 19 11.42 5.81 -1.41
CA ALA A 19 10.25 5.38 -0.63
C ALA A 19 10.65 4.97 0.80
N PHE A 20 11.71 4.18 0.96
CA PHE A 20 12.24 3.76 2.26
C PHE A 20 12.67 4.95 3.12
N LEU A 21 13.33 5.95 2.55
CA LEU A 21 13.73 7.17 3.28
C LEU A 21 12.51 8.03 3.66
N LEU A 22 11.56 8.21 2.74
CA LEU A 22 10.35 9.01 3.00
C LEU A 22 9.44 8.36 4.05
N TRP A 23 9.24 7.04 3.97
CA TRP A 23 8.55 6.29 5.03
C TRP A 23 9.32 6.34 6.35
N GLY A 24 10.66 6.32 6.29
CA GLY A 24 11.51 6.49 7.46
C GLY A 24 11.29 7.83 8.14
N VAL A 25 11.25 8.93 7.38
CA VAL A 25 10.91 10.27 7.90
C VAL A 25 9.50 10.29 8.48
N MET A 26 8.54 9.62 7.83
CA MET A 26 7.15 9.63 8.26
C MET A 26 6.89 8.85 9.56
N PHE A 27 7.48 7.66 9.71
CA PHE A 27 7.19 6.73 10.81
C PHE A 27 8.23 6.71 11.92
N SER A 28 9.42 7.27 11.70
CA SER A 28 10.47 7.23 12.72
C SER A 28 10.11 8.09 13.93
N LYS A 29 10.36 7.54 15.12
CA LYS A 29 10.23 8.26 16.41
C LYS A 29 11.03 9.56 16.51
N TRP A 30 12.05 9.74 15.68
CA TRP A 30 12.89 10.94 15.70
C TRP A 30 12.33 12.09 14.86
N THR A 31 11.47 11.79 13.88
CA THR A 31 10.97 12.77 12.91
C THR A 31 9.45 12.92 12.98
N SER A 32 8.71 11.86 13.28
CA SER A 32 7.25 11.87 13.38
C SER A 32 6.67 12.93 14.34
N PRO A 33 7.32 13.32 15.46
CA PRO A 33 6.78 14.38 16.31
C PRO A 33 6.79 15.78 15.68
N TYR A 34 7.53 15.98 14.58
CA TYR A 34 7.77 17.28 13.96
C TYR A 34 7.05 17.46 12.61
N ILE A 35 6.27 16.46 12.17
CA ILE A 35 5.58 16.45 10.89
C ILE A 35 4.12 16.03 11.07
N ASP A 36 3.24 16.61 10.26
CA ASP A 36 1.87 16.09 10.14
C ASP A 36 1.90 14.80 9.29
N PHE A 37 1.43 13.70 9.89
CA PHE A 37 1.46 12.38 9.27
C PHE A 37 0.65 12.36 7.96
N TRP A 38 -0.55 12.91 7.94
CA TRP A 38 -1.47 12.82 6.81
C TRP A 38 -1.03 13.69 5.64
N ASP A 39 -0.57 14.91 5.92
CA ASP A 39 0.00 15.78 4.91
C ASP A 39 1.29 15.20 4.31
N CYS A 40 2.14 14.59 5.15
CA CYS A 40 3.33 13.90 4.67
C CYS A 40 2.96 12.71 3.77
N MET A 41 2.05 11.85 4.23
CA MET A 41 1.57 10.67 3.52
C MET A 41 1.02 11.03 2.14
N LEU A 42 0.12 12.02 2.06
CA LEU A 42 -0.45 12.51 0.81
C LEU A 42 0.63 12.95 -0.18
N ARG A 43 1.57 13.80 0.28
CA ARG A 43 2.62 14.36 -0.59
C ARG A 43 3.55 13.26 -1.10
N VAL A 44 3.99 12.36 -0.21
CA VAL A 44 4.88 11.25 -0.57
C VAL A 44 4.20 10.34 -1.60
N CYS A 45 2.95 9.95 -1.36
CA CYS A 45 2.22 9.05 -2.26
C CYS A 45 2.00 9.67 -3.65
N ILE A 46 1.64 10.96 -3.71
CA ILE A 46 1.53 11.70 -4.97
C ILE A 46 2.87 11.75 -5.71
N VAL A 47 3.96 12.11 -5.02
CA VAL A 47 5.30 12.22 -5.63
C VAL A 47 5.77 10.87 -6.20
N LEU A 48 5.62 9.79 -5.43
CA LEU A 48 6.04 8.45 -5.87
C LEU A 48 5.21 7.94 -7.04
N SER A 49 3.90 8.14 -7.02
CA SER A 49 3.00 7.74 -8.12
C SER A 49 3.23 8.57 -9.39
N PHE A 50 3.47 9.88 -9.23
CA PHE A 50 3.85 10.76 -10.34
C PHE A 50 5.18 10.34 -10.96
N TRP A 51 6.19 10.04 -10.14
CA TRP A 51 7.47 9.50 -10.60
C TRP A 51 7.31 8.19 -11.37
N ALA A 52 6.52 7.25 -10.84
CA ALA A 52 6.19 5.98 -11.50
C ALA A 52 5.54 6.20 -12.88
N SER A 53 4.67 7.20 -13.00
CA SER A 53 3.97 7.57 -14.23
C SER A 53 4.93 8.12 -15.29
N ILE A 54 5.86 9.00 -14.91
CA ILE A 54 6.89 9.53 -15.83
C ILE A 54 7.81 8.42 -16.33
N LYS A 55 8.12 7.44 -15.49
CA LYS A 55 9.01 6.32 -15.82
C LYS A 55 8.36 5.21 -16.67
N GLY A 56 7.27 5.56 -17.37
CA GLY A 56 6.75 4.81 -18.51
C GLY A 56 5.73 3.73 -18.17
N VAL A 57 5.23 3.68 -16.93
CA VAL A 57 4.14 2.77 -16.58
C VAL A 57 2.84 3.38 -17.08
N LYS A 58 2.27 2.77 -18.13
CA LYS A 58 0.95 3.12 -18.64
C LYS A 58 -0.16 2.52 -17.77
N TRP A 59 -0.10 2.74 -16.46
CA TRP A 59 -1.01 2.16 -15.47
C TRP A 59 -2.47 2.45 -15.80
N TRP A 60 -2.74 3.61 -16.40
CA TRP A 60 -4.08 4.00 -16.84
C TRP A 60 -4.71 2.98 -17.79
N LYS A 61 -3.94 2.25 -18.60
CA LYS A 61 -4.48 1.21 -19.49
C LYS A 61 -5.08 0.03 -18.74
N GLU A 62 -4.63 -0.21 -17.51
CA GLU A 62 -5.09 -1.30 -16.65
C GLU A 62 -6.17 -0.82 -15.68
N VAL A 63 -6.23 0.49 -15.41
CA VAL A 63 -7.26 1.12 -14.58
C VAL A 63 -8.52 1.46 -15.36
N VAL A 64 -8.38 2.00 -16.58
CA VAL A 64 -9.49 2.53 -17.40
C VAL A 64 -10.59 1.52 -17.77
N PRO A 65 -10.38 0.19 -17.93
CA PRO A 65 -11.47 -0.73 -18.23
C PRO A 65 -12.34 -1.00 -16.98
N ILE A 66 -12.93 0.06 -16.41
CA ILE A 66 -13.86 0.01 -15.29
C ILE A 66 -15.08 -0.77 -15.74
N SER A 67 -15.36 -1.84 -15.02
CA SER A 67 -16.52 -2.69 -15.26
C SER A 67 -17.16 -3.05 -13.93
N PHE A 68 -18.43 -3.43 -13.97
CA PHE A 68 -19.14 -3.93 -12.79
C PHE A 68 -18.40 -5.10 -12.13
N SER A 69 -17.77 -5.97 -12.93
CA SER A 69 -16.95 -7.07 -12.42
C SER A 69 -15.75 -6.56 -11.62
N GLN A 70 -15.03 -5.53 -12.08
CA GLN A 70 -13.92 -4.97 -11.32
C GLN A 70 -14.39 -4.32 -10.01
N ILE A 71 -15.54 -3.65 -10.02
CA ILE A 71 -16.13 -3.08 -8.80
C ILE A 71 -16.46 -4.18 -7.81
N ALA A 72 -17.18 -5.23 -8.26
CA ALA A 72 -17.58 -6.36 -7.42
C ALA A 72 -16.36 -7.09 -6.84
N ILE A 73 -15.33 -7.34 -7.66
CA ILE A 73 -14.08 -7.98 -7.21
C ILE A 73 -13.35 -7.08 -6.21
N GLY A 74 -13.24 -5.78 -6.46
CA GLY A 74 -12.56 -4.85 -5.57
C GLY A 74 -13.24 -4.75 -4.21
N THR A 75 -14.57 -4.62 -4.18
CA THR A 75 -15.34 -4.65 -2.94
C THR A 75 -15.22 -5.99 -2.22
N GLY A 76 -15.31 -7.11 -2.94
CA GLY A 76 -15.12 -8.44 -2.36
C GLY A 76 -13.73 -8.64 -1.75
N LEU A 77 -12.69 -8.10 -2.39
CA LEU A 77 -11.32 -8.15 -1.90
C LEU A 77 -11.13 -7.27 -0.65
N ALA A 78 -11.80 -6.11 -0.57
CA ALA A 78 -11.82 -5.28 0.63
C ALA A 78 -12.50 -5.99 1.83
N ILE A 79 -13.63 -6.66 1.58
CA ILE A 79 -14.32 -7.47 2.61
C ILE A 79 -13.43 -8.63 3.07
N LEU A 80 -12.77 -9.32 2.13
CA LEU A 80 -11.80 -10.37 2.45
C LEU A 80 -10.65 -9.83 3.33
N MET A 81 -10.11 -8.65 3.00
CA MET A 81 -9.08 -8.00 3.82
C MET A 81 -9.58 -7.69 5.22
N TRP A 82 -10.80 -7.14 5.34
CA TRP A 82 -11.37 -6.89 6.66
C TRP A 82 -11.47 -8.17 7.49
N GLY A 83 -11.96 -9.27 6.89
CA GLY A 83 -12.05 -10.57 7.58
C GLY A 83 -10.69 -11.13 8.00
N ILE A 84 -9.68 -11.05 7.13
CA ILE A 84 -8.31 -11.49 7.44
C ILE A 84 -7.74 -10.72 8.62
N PHE A 85 -7.90 -9.40 8.63
CA PHE A 85 -7.39 -8.54 9.69
C PHE A 85 -8.16 -8.68 10.99
N TRP A 86 -9.48 -8.86 10.92
CA TRP A 86 -10.29 -9.16 12.10
C TRP A 86 -9.86 -10.47 12.78
N VAL A 87 -9.59 -11.53 12.01
CA VAL A 87 -9.02 -12.76 12.55
C VAL A 87 -7.60 -12.52 13.08
N GLY A 88 -6.80 -11.76 12.33
CA GLY A 88 -5.44 -11.38 12.70
C GLY A 88 -5.37 -10.66 14.04
N ASP A 89 -6.28 -9.72 14.30
CA ASP A 89 -6.44 -9.04 15.58
C ASP A 89 -6.63 -10.05 16.73
N LYS A 90 -7.62 -10.94 16.62
CA LYS A 90 -7.90 -11.96 17.66
C LYS A 90 -6.74 -12.91 17.91
N VAL A 91 -6.09 -13.36 16.84
CA VAL A 91 -4.91 -14.24 16.93
C VAL A 91 -3.75 -13.48 17.57
N SER A 92 -3.52 -12.23 17.18
CA SER A 92 -2.43 -11.42 17.71
C SER A 92 -2.62 -11.09 19.19
N SER A 93 -3.85 -10.77 19.63
CA SER A 93 -4.17 -10.55 21.04
C SER A 93 -3.99 -11.79 21.91
N PHE A 94 -4.09 -12.97 21.31
CA PHE A 94 -3.81 -14.22 22.01
C PHE A 94 -2.30 -14.51 22.14
N ILE A 95 -1.51 -14.14 21.14
CA ILE A 95 -0.09 -14.52 21.04
C ILE A 95 0.84 -13.45 21.64
N PHE A 96 0.54 -12.17 21.41
CA PHE A 96 1.43 -11.05 21.70
C PHE A 96 0.79 -10.13 22.74
N PRO A 97 1.38 -9.97 23.93
CA PRO A 97 0.82 -9.11 24.99
C PRO A 97 1.00 -7.61 24.74
N PHE A 98 1.76 -7.23 23.70
CA PHE A 98 2.06 -5.84 23.34
C PHE A 98 1.25 -5.35 22.13
N GLU A 99 0.43 -6.22 21.53
CA GLU A 99 -0.27 -5.95 20.29
C GLU A 99 -1.19 -4.75 20.41
N ARG A 100 -1.91 -4.61 21.54
CA ARG A 100 -2.97 -3.63 21.70
C ARG A 100 -2.41 -2.22 21.69
N ALA A 101 -1.32 -2.00 22.43
CA ALA A 101 -0.61 -0.73 22.44
C ALA A 101 -0.07 -0.38 21.04
N GLN A 102 0.43 -1.37 20.29
CA GLN A 102 0.92 -1.16 18.93
C GLN A 102 -0.20 -0.84 17.94
N VAL A 103 -1.33 -1.55 17.99
CA VAL A 103 -2.49 -1.30 17.13
C VAL A 103 -3.13 0.06 17.45
N GLU A 104 -3.30 0.38 18.74
CA GLU A 104 -3.83 1.68 19.18
C GLU A 104 -2.95 2.85 18.76
N SER A 105 -1.62 2.69 18.78
CA SER A 105 -0.70 3.75 18.31
C SER A 105 -0.85 4.08 16.82
N ILE A 106 -1.39 3.16 16.01
CA ILE A 106 -1.69 3.41 14.60
C ILE A 106 -3.04 4.10 14.47
N TYR A 107 -4.06 3.64 15.18
CA TYR A 107 -5.37 4.29 15.14
C TYR A 107 -5.37 5.68 15.76
N SER A 108 -4.48 5.97 16.72
CA SER A 108 -4.35 7.31 17.31
C SER A 108 -3.83 8.35 16.31
N LEU A 109 -3.30 7.94 15.15
CA LEU A 109 -2.92 8.88 14.07
C LEU A 109 -4.13 9.68 13.53
N LYS A 110 -5.37 9.27 13.81
CA LYS A 110 -6.58 10.07 13.49
C LYS A 110 -6.97 11.08 14.57
N GLU A 111 -6.41 10.96 15.78
CA GLU A 111 -6.74 11.85 16.89
C GLU A 111 -6.30 13.28 16.58
N GLY A 112 -7.16 14.25 16.89
CA GLY A 112 -6.93 15.66 16.57
C GLY A 112 -7.08 16.05 15.09
N GLY A 113 -7.26 15.07 14.19
CA GLY A 113 -7.49 15.28 12.75
C GLY A 113 -8.97 15.25 12.35
N ASN A 114 -9.28 15.78 11.17
CA ASN A 114 -10.61 15.65 10.58
C ASN A 114 -10.75 14.26 9.93
N VAL A 115 -11.53 13.38 10.57
CA VAL A 115 -11.75 11.99 10.09
C VAL A 115 -12.32 11.94 8.67
N LEU A 116 -13.16 12.90 8.27
CA LEU A 116 -13.67 12.97 6.90
C LEU A 116 -12.54 13.31 5.91
N TRP A 117 -11.66 14.25 6.26
CA TRP A 117 -10.48 14.56 5.45
C TRP A 117 -9.56 13.35 5.29
N ILE A 118 -9.29 12.63 6.40
CA ILE A 118 -8.49 11.41 6.39
C ILE A 118 -9.13 10.35 5.49
N GLY A 119 -10.43 10.08 5.67
CA GLY A 119 -11.14 9.08 4.87
C GLY A 119 -11.18 9.41 3.38
N LEU A 120 -11.42 10.68 3.02
CA LEU A 120 -11.36 11.13 1.62
C LEU A 120 -9.95 11.01 1.04
N SER A 121 -8.92 11.31 1.85
CA SER A 121 -7.52 11.19 1.46
C SER A 121 -7.12 9.74 1.21
N LEU A 122 -7.51 8.83 2.11
CA LEU A 122 -7.32 7.39 1.97
C LEU A 122 -7.99 6.87 0.70
N PHE A 123 -9.26 7.21 0.49
CA PHE A 123 -10.05 6.69 -0.60
C PHE A 123 -9.60 7.21 -1.98
N PHE A 124 -9.45 8.52 -2.13
CA PHE A 124 -9.26 9.15 -3.44
C PHE A 124 -7.80 9.35 -3.84
N VAL A 125 -6.88 9.39 -2.88
CA VAL A 125 -5.48 9.74 -3.15
C VAL A 125 -4.54 8.63 -2.72
N ILE A 126 -4.47 8.31 -1.42
CA ILE A 126 -3.45 7.42 -0.86
C ILE A 126 -3.59 6.01 -1.44
N GLY A 127 -4.74 5.34 -1.25
CA GLY A 127 -4.95 3.98 -1.76
C GLY A 127 -4.67 3.85 -3.27
N PRO A 128 -5.23 4.74 -4.13
CA PRO A 128 -4.92 4.73 -5.56
C PRO A 128 -3.45 4.94 -5.91
N THR A 129 -2.79 5.92 -5.29
CA THR A 129 -1.41 6.27 -5.63
C THR A 129 -0.42 5.23 -5.11
N GLU A 130 -0.67 4.61 -3.96
CA GLU A 130 0.09 3.49 -3.45
C GLU A 130 0.06 2.29 -4.40
N GLU A 131 -1.12 1.84 -4.84
CA GLU A 131 -1.22 0.69 -5.74
C GLU A 131 -0.58 0.97 -7.12
N ILE A 132 -0.67 2.21 -7.62
CA ILE A 132 0.04 2.62 -8.84
C ILE A 132 1.56 2.48 -8.66
N PHE A 133 2.10 2.93 -7.53
CA PHE A 133 3.53 2.85 -7.27
C PHE A 133 3.98 1.41 -6.98
N TRP A 134 3.33 0.73 -6.03
CA TRP A 134 3.78 -0.58 -5.56
C TRP A 134 3.48 -1.70 -6.54
N ARG A 135 2.30 -1.73 -7.17
CA ARG A 135 1.94 -2.81 -8.11
C ARG A 135 2.37 -2.48 -9.51
N SER A 136 1.80 -1.40 -10.05
CA SER A 136 1.93 -1.07 -11.47
C SER A 136 3.36 -0.72 -11.84
N TYR A 137 4.15 -0.21 -10.89
CA TYR A 137 5.56 0.13 -11.08
C TYR A 137 6.53 -0.87 -10.44
N VAL A 138 6.66 -0.91 -9.10
CA VAL A 138 7.70 -1.71 -8.43
C VAL A 138 7.53 -3.20 -8.72
N GLN A 139 6.38 -3.77 -8.34
CA GLN A 139 6.14 -5.21 -8.47
C GLN A 139 6.14 -5.65 -9.93
N ARG A 140 5.48 -4.91 -10.83
CA ARG A 140 5.52 -5.18 -12.27
C ARG A 140 6.93 -5.29 -12.79
N LYS A 141 7.78 -4.32 -12.46
CA LYS A 141 9.15 -4.27 -12.97
C LYS A 141 10.02 -5.38 -12.39
N LEU A 142 9.88 -5.68 -11.10
CA LEU A 142 10.58 -6.78 -10.47
C LEU A 142 10.12 -8.15 -11.02
N MET A 143 8.82 -8.34 -11.24
CA MET A 143 8.28 -9.54 -11.88
C MET A 143 8.78 -9.71 -13.31
N PHE A 144 8.92 -8.62 -14.07
CA PHE A 144 9.49 -8.66 -15.41
C PHE A 144 10.97 -9.05 -15.39
N ARG A 145 11.75 -8.54 -14.43
CA ARG A 145 13.20 -8.76 -14.35
C ARG A 145 13.60 -10.12 -13.76
N TYR A 146 12.92 -10.54 -12.70
CA TYR A 146 13.30 -11.70 -11.89
C TYR A 146 12.32 -12.86 -12.02
N GLY A 147 11.28 -12.71 -12.86
CA GLY A 147 10.21 -13.70 -13.02
C GLY A 147 9.06 -13.46 -12.05
N ARG A 148 7.89 -14.03 -12.38
CA ARG A 148 6.62 -13.75 -11.69
C ARG A 148 6.67 -14.04 -10.18
N ASN A 149 7.36 -15.10 -9.76
CA ASN A 149 7.43 -15.51 -8.35
C ASN A 149 8.44 -14.68 -7.57
N ALA A 150 9.70 -14.68 -8.00
CA ALA A 150 10.77 -13.99 -7.28
C ALA A 150 10.53 -12.47 -7.26
N GLY A 151 10.03 -11.89 -8.35
CA GLY A 151 9.69 -10.48 -8.39
C GLY A 151 8.53 -10.08 -7.47
N PHE A 152 7.52 -10.95 -7.32
CA PHE A 152 6.45 -10.76 -6.33
C PHE A 152 7.00 -10.80 -4.91
N ILE A 153 7.74 -11.87 -4.56
CA ILE A 153 8.33 -12.02 -3.21
C ILE A 153 9.19 -10.81 -2.87
N LEU A 154 10.07 -10.40 -3.80
CA LEU A 154 10.94 -9.25 -3.60
C LEU A 154 10.16 -7.94 -3.43
N ALA A 155 9.10 -7.72 -4.22
CA ALA A 155 8.26 -6.53 -4.07
C ALA A 155 7.53 -6.50 -2.73
N THR A 156 6.99 -7.63 -2.28
CA THR A 156 6.35 -7.77 -0.97
C THR A 156 7.33 -7.51 0.17
N LEU A 157 8.56 -8.04 0.09
CA LEU A 157 9.59 -7.80 1.10
C LEU A 157 10.00 -6.32 1.16
N ILE A 158 10.14 -5.65 0.01
CA ILE A 158 10.44 -4.21 -0.03
C ILE A 158 9.28 -3.39 0.55
N TYR A 159 8.04 -3.66 0.10
CA TYR A 159 6.83 -3.01 0.61
C TYR A 159 6.66 -3.17 2.13
N THR A 160 6.99 -4.35 2.66
CA THR A 160 6.99 -4.59 4.10
C THR A 160 8.14 -3.83 4.76
N GLY A 161 9.33 -3.86 4.16
CA GLY A 161 10.57 -3.32 4.72
C GLY A 161 10.55 -1.80 4.95
N ILE A 162 9.83 -1.02 4.15
CA ILE A 162 9.70 0.44 4.39
C ILE A 162 9.06 0.75 5.74
N HIS A 163 8.26 -0.17 6.30
CA HIS A 163 7.58 0.02 7.57
C HIS A 163 8.47 -0.28 8.78
N LEU A 164 9.70 -0.76 8.60
CA LEU A 164 10.62 -1.09 9.70
C LEU A 164 10.92 0.11 10.62
N PHE A 165 10.92 1.34 10.07
CA PHE A 165 11.15 2.55 10.86
C PHE A 165 10.04 2.91 11.84
N SER A 166 8.86 2.30 11.71
CA SER A 166 7.78 2.45 12.69
C SER A 166 8.13 1.84 14.05
N PHE A 167 9.06 0.87 14.08
CA PHE A 167 9.32 0.01 15.23
C PHE A 167 8.03 -0.62 15.80
N ASN A 168 7.02 -0.78 14.95
CA ASN A 168 5.72 -1.32 15.29
C ASN A 168 5.57 -2.67 14.58
N PHE A 169 5.73 -3.75 15.36
CA PHE A 169 5.67 -5.11 14.85
C PHE A 169 4.31 -5.41 14.20
N MET A 170 3.21 -4.95 14.80
CA MET A 170 1.87 -5.13 14.25
C MET A 170 1.69 -4.44 12.90
N LEU A 171 2.21 -3.22 12.73
CA LEU A 171 2.19 -2.52 11.44
C LEU A 171 3.03 -3.23 10.38
N ILE A 172 4.22 -3.72 10.74
CA ILE A 172 5.10 -4.47 9.82
C ILE A 172 4.42 -5.76 9.36
N MET A 173 3.81 -6.51 10.28
CA MET A 173 3.07 -7.74 9.95
C MET A 173 1.83 -7.44 9.10
N SER A 174 1.14 -6.33 9.39
CA SER A 174 0.02 -5.84 8.58
C SER A 174 0.45 -5.56 7.15
N ALA A 175 1.54 -4.80 6.96
CA ALA A 175 2.11 -4.53 5.65
C ALA A 175 2.55 -5.82 4.92
N LEU A 176 3.08 -6.82 5.64
CA LEU A 176 3.40 -8.12 5.07
C LEU A 176 2.17 -8.83 4.53
N VAL A 177 1.09 -8.90 5.32
CA VAL A 177 -0.17 -9.54 4.91
C VAL A 177 -0.79 -8.83 3.70
N LEU A 178 -0.87 -7.50 3.72
CA LEU A 178 -1.34 -6.70 2.58
C LEU A 178 -0.48 -6.93 1.34
N GLY A 179 0.84 -6.85 1.51
CA GLY A 179 1.82 -7.09 0.45
C GLY A 179 1.74 -8.50 -0.14
N ILE A 180 1.39 -9.51 0.66
CA ILE A 180 1.13 -10.88 0.19
C ILE A 180 -0.19 -10.91 -0.57
N VAL A 181 -1.31 -10.48 0.00
CA VAL A 181 -2.62 -10.74 -0.60
C VAL A 181 -2.85 -9.88 -1.84
N TRP A 182 -2.64 -8.57 -1.75
CA TRP A 182 -2.76 -7.67 -2.90
C TRP A 182 -1.66 -7.92 -3.94
N GLY A 183 -0.43 -8.18 -3.48
CA GLY A 183 0.67 -8.53 -4.36
C GLY A 183 0.40 -9.84 -5.12
N LEU A 184 -0.14 -10.86 -4.46
CA LEU A 184 -0.45 -12.15 -5.09
C LEU A 184 -1.62 -11.99 -6.06
N PHE A 185 -2.67 -11.25 -5.69
CA PHE A 185 -3.78 -10.91 -6.57
C PHE A 185 -3.26 -10.27 -7.85
N TYR A 186 -2.44 -9.21 -7.72
CA TYR A 186 -1.83 -8.54 -8.86
C TYR A 186 -0.90 -9.44 -9.67
N ARG A 187 -0.17 -10.35 -9.03
CA ARG A 187 0.71 -11.31 -9.71
C ARG A 187 -0.08 -12.19 -10.70
N PHE A 188 -1.30 -12.59 -10.34
CA PHE A 188 -2.15 -13.43 -11.19
C PHE A 188 -3.07 -12.62 -12.13
N PHE A 189 -3.55 -11.47 -11.66
CA PHE A 189 -4.60 -10.67 -12.30
C PHE A 189 -4.19 -9.20 -12.49
N PRO A 190 -3.04 -8.90 -13.14
CA PRO A 190 -2.56 -7.52 -13.27
C PRO A 190 -3.49 -6.60 -14.08
N GLN A 191 -4.41 -7.17 -14.86
CA GLN A 191 -5.46 -6.45 -15.58
C GLN A 191 -6.61 -5.96 -14.68
N TYR A 192 -6.70 -6.44 -13.43
CA TYR A 192 -7.70 -6.03 -12.44
C TYR A 192 -7.14 -4.98 -11.47
N LEU A 193 -6.25 -4.11 -11.96
CA LEU A 193 -5.61 -3.09 -11.15
C LEU A 193 -6.63 -2.11 -10.55
N PHE A 194 -7.70 -1.75 -11.27
CA PHE A 194 -8.75 -0.90 -10.70
C PHE A 194 -9.45 -1.59 -9.53
N ALA A 195 -9.77 -2.88 -9.64
CA ALA A 195 -10.33 -3.63 -8.52
C ALA A 195 -9.41 -3.60 -7.29
N LEU A 196 -8.10 -3.69 -7.49
CA LEU A 196 -7.12 -3.63 -6.42
C LEU A 196 -7.02 -2.24 -5.77
N ILE A 197 -6.99 -1.18 -6.59
CA ILE A 197 -7.06 0.22 -6.12
C ILE A 197 -8.32 0.44 -5.27
N LEU A 198 -9.47 0.01 -5.79
CA LEU A 198 -10.74 0.12 -5.08
C LEU A 198 -10.72 -0.67 -3.77
N SER A 199 -10.15 -1.88 -3.80
CA SER A 199 -10.01 -2.72 -2.60
C SER A 199 -9.17 -2.04 -1.53
N HIS A 200 -8.02 -1.48 -1.90
CA HIS A 200 -7.13 -0.78 -0.98
C HIS A 200 -7.83 0.47 -0.41
N ALA A 201 -8.34 1.34 -1.29
CA ALA A 201 -9.07 2.56 -0.92
C ALA A 201 -10.26 2.29 0.03
N LEU A 202 -11.08 1.28 -0.26
CA LEU A 202 -12.20 0.89 0.59
C LEU A 202 -11.72 0.32 1.92
N TRP A 203 -10.76 -0.61 1.89
CA TRP A 203 -10.30 -1.26 3.11
C TRP A 203 -9.64 -0.27 4.05
N ASP A 204 -8.76 0.61 3.57
CA ASP A 204 -8.13 1.65 4.39
C ASP A 204 -9.18 2.55 5.02
N THR A 205 -10.07 3.11 4.18
CA THR A 205 -11.06 4.08 4.64
C THR A 205 -12.00 3.46 5.67
N LEU A 206 -12.50 2.25 5.40
CA LEU A 206 -13.45 1.58 6.28
C LEU A 206 -12.78 1.07 7.55
N SER A 207 -11.63 0.39 7.46
CA SER A 207 -10.93 -0.13 8.65
C SER A 207 -10.44 1.00 9.56
N PHE A 208 -9.92 2.07 8.97
CA PHE A 208 -9.30 3.14 9.74
C PHE A 208 -10.33 4.13 10.33
N CYS A 209 -11.38 4.48 9.55
CA CYS A 209 -12.31 5.54 9.93
C CYS A 209 -13.67 5.04 10.44
N VAL A 210 -14.14 3.86 10.04
CA VAL A 210 -15.54 3.43 10.28
C VAL A 210 -15.64 2.20 11.18
N PHE A 211 -14.89 1.14 10.86
CA PHE A 211 -14.95 -0.17 11.51
C PHE A 211 -13.54 -0.62 11.93
N PRO A 212 -12.91 0.09 12.89
CA PRO A 212 -11.65 -0.36 13.46
C PRO A 212 -11.87 -1.68 14.20
N PHE A 213 -10.90 -2.56 14.07
CA PHE A 213 -10.78 -3.81 14.83
C PHE A 213 -9.63 -3.67 15.82
#